data_AF-A0A0S3SS45-F1
#
_entry.id   AF-A0A0S3SS45-F1
#
_cell.length_a   1.000
_cell.length_b   1.000
_cell.length_c   1.000
_cell.angle_alpha   90.00
_cell.angle_beta   90.00
_cell.angle_gamma   90.00
#
_symmetry.space_group_name_H-M   'P 1'
#
loop_
_entity.id
_entity.type
_entity.pdbx_description
1 polymer ?
#
loop_
_entity_poly.entity_id
_entity_poly.type
_entity_poly.pdbx_seq_one_letter_code
_entity_poly.pdbx_strand_id
1 'polypeptide(L)'
;MMVQKQKRIYHLGSLPPFLLVLAGELKSVNHRWNQHGLGGDNLEGRCRSLHPGPISLLHWSGKGKPWLRLDSRRPCFVDHLWEPYDLYRPNTHAFE
;
A
#
# COMPACT_ATOMS: atom_id res chain seq x y z
N MET A 1 12.97 -9.82 9.12
CA MET A 1 14.00 -8.81 9.48
C MET A 1 15.43 -9.18 9.09
N MET A 2 15.76 -10.43 8.73
CA MET A 2 17.16 -10.79 8.39
C MET A 2 17.73 -9.98 7.22
N VAL A 3 16.93 -9.73 6.17
CA VAL A 3 17.36 -8.91 5.01
C VAL A 3 17.82 -7.51 5.42
N GLN A 4 17.14 -6.87 6.39
CA GLN A 4 17.52 -5.54 6.92
C GLN A 4 18.90 -5.53 7.58
N LYS A 5 19.39 -6.67 8.09
CA LYS A 5 20.73 -6.78 8.70
C LYS A 5 21.85 -6.74 7.65
N GLN A 6 21.57 -7.18 6.41
CA GLN A 6 22.54 -7.17 5.32
C GLN A 6 22.41 -5.93 4.44
N LYS A 7 21.17 -5.49 4.16
CA LYS A 7 20.88 -4.32 3.33
C LYS A 7 19.74 -3.54 3.94
N ARG A 8 19.96 -2.24 4.15
CA ARG A 8 18.92 -1.35 4.66
C ARG A 8 17.84 -1.16 3.59
N ILE A 9 16.66 -1.73 3.78
CA ILE A 9 15.53 -1.66 2.82
C ILE A 9 14.50 -0.59 3.18
N TYR A 10 14.55 -0.04 4.40
CA TYR A 10 13.78 1.11 4.85
C TYR A 10 14.41 1.76 6.09
N HIS A 11 14.03 3.01 6.37
CA HIS A 11 14.30 3.71 7.62
C HIS A 11 13.13 3.52 8.59
N LEU A 12 13.42 3.38 9.89
CA LEU A 12 12.37 3.27 10.90
C LEU A 12 11.57 4.58 10.92
N GLY A 13 10.25 4.46 10.74
CA GLY A 13 9.30 5.56 10.91
C GLY A 13 8.68 5.55 12.31
N SER A 14 7.51 6.17 12.46
CA SER A 14 6.77 6.26 13.72
C SER A 14 6.10 4.95 14.16
N LEU A 15 5.81 4.02 13.24
CA LEU A 15 5.05 2.82 13.55
C LEU A 15 5.73 1.91 14.60
N PRO A 16 7.03 1.58 14.51
CA PRO A 16 7.66 0.74 15.52
C PRO A 16 7.65 1.37 16.93
N PRO A 17 8.02 2.66 17.12
CA PRO A 17 7.83 3.33 18.42
C PRO A 17 6.38 3.32 18.91
N PHE A 18 5.41 3.56 18.03
CA PHE A 18 3.99 3.56 18.39
C PHE A 18 3.54 2.20 18.94
N LEU A 19 3.95 1.11 18.29
CA LEU A 19 3.63 -0.25 18.73
C LEU A 19 4.32 -0.62 20.06
N LEU A 20 5.49 -0.06 20.35
CA LEU A 20 6.17 -0.27 21.63
C LEU A 20 5.47 0.45 22.78
N VAL A 21 5.04 1.70 22.57
CA VAL A 21 4.36 2.50 23.59
C VAL A 21 2.99 1.92 23.96
N LEU A 22 2.26 1.41 22.97
CA LEU A 22 0.90 0.89 23.16
C LEU A 22 0.86 -0.65 23.20
N ALA A 23 1.99 -1.30 23.47
CA ALA A 23 2.07 -2.75 23.55
C ALA A 23 1.11 -3.28 24.62
N GLY A 24 0.21 -4.20 24.26
CA GLY A 24 -0.81 -4.75 25.15
C GLY A 24 -2.13 -3.97 25.19
N GLU A 25 -2.15 -2.71 24.73
CA GLU A 25 -3.33 -1.84 24.74
C GLU A 25 -4.08 -1.80 23.39
N LEU A 26 -3.43 -2.29 22.33
CA LEU A 26 -3.99 -2.28 20.97
C LEU A 26 -4.88 -3.51 20.70
N LYS A 27 -6.01 -3.28 20.04
CA LYS A 27 -6.86 -4.35 19.50
C LYS A 27 -6.65 -4.48 17.98
N SER A 28 -6.60 -5.72 17.50
CA SER A 28 -6.53 -5.98 16.06
C SER A 28 -7.84 -5.59 15.37
N VAL A 29 -7.73 -4.94 14.22
CA VAL A 29 -8.85 -4.72 13.31
C VAL A 29 -8.87 -5.79 12.23
N ASN A 30 -10.06 -6.13 11.72
CA ASN A 30 -10.19 -7.06 10.61
C ASN A 30 -9.44 -6.53 9.36
N HIS A 31 -8.81 -7.42 8.60
CA HIS A 31 -7.97 -7.06 7.45
C HIS A 31 -8.72 -6.27 6.36
N ARG A 32 -10.06 -6.41 6.27
CA ARG A 32 -10.89 -5.61 5.34
C ARG A 32 -10.71 -4.10 5.51
N TRP A 33 -10.32 -3.66 6.70
CA TRP A 33 -10.15 -2.26 7.07
C TRP A 33 -8.73 -1.74 6.83
N ASN A 34 -7.80 -2.58 6.36
CA ASN A 34 -6.45 -2.18 6.03
C ASN A 34 -5.78 -3.16 5.07
N GLN A 35 -6.25 -3.20 3.81
CA GLN A 35 -5.63 -4.00 2.76
C GLN A 35 -4.32 -3.34 2.31
N HIS A 36 -3.24 -3.62 3.05
CA HIS A 36 -1.97 -2.91 2.94
C HIS A 36 -0.94 -3.61 2.04
N GLY A 37 0.18 -2.93 1.79
CA GLY A 37 1.30 -3.45 1.00
C GLY A 37 1.09 -3.35 -0.51
N LEU A 38 0.04 -2.65 -0.95
CA LEU A 38 -0.28 -2.50 -2.36
C LEU A 38 0.75 -1.66 -3.13
N GLY A 39 1.64 -0.95 -2.41
CA GLY A 39 2.78 -0.26 -3.01
C GLY A 39 3.93 -1.17 -3.46
N GLY A 40 3.75 -2.48 -3.39
CA GLY A 40 4.72 -3.47 -3.83
C GLY A 40 5.86 -3.68 -2.84
N ASP A 41 6.79 -4.57 -3.18
CA ASP A 41 8.00 -4.74 -2.39
C ASP A 41 9.01 -3.60 -2.62
N ASN A 42 9.82 -3.29 -1.61
CA ASN A 42 10.76 -2.17 -1.65
C ASN A 42 12.10 -2.50 -2.35
N LEU A 43 12.30 -3.74 -2.81
CA LEU A 43 13.55 -4.19 -3.43
C LEU A 43 13.43 -4.18 -4.95
N GLU A 44 12.44 -4.87 -5.48
CA GLU A 44 12.20 -5.10 -6.90
C GLU A 44 10.94 -4.39 -7.41
N GLY A 45 10.08 -3.90 -6.52
CA GLY A 45 8.86 -3.18 -6.91
C GLY A 45 7.77 -4.09 -7.47
N ARG A 46 7.79 -5.40 -7.16
CA ARG A 46 6.79 -6.37 -7.63
C ARG A 46 5.42 -6.04 -7.09
N CYS A 47 4.43 -6.16 -7.97
CA CYS A 47 3.02 -6.05 -7.62
C CYS A 47 2.60 -7.12 -6.62
N ARG A 48 1.68 -6.76 -5.72
CA ARG A 48 1.04 -7.70 -4.79
C ARG A 48 -0.43 -7.88 -5.16
N SER A 49 -0.91 -9.10 -4.99
CA SER A 49 -2.33 -9.42 -5.11
C SER A 49 -3.12 -8.93 -3.90
N LEU A 50 -4.44 -8.83 -4.08
CA LEU A 50 -5.38 -8.61 -2.98
C LEU A 50 -5.53 -9.89 -2.16
N HIS A 51 -5.71 -9.73 -0.85
CA HIS A 51 -6.10 -10.83 0.02
C HIS A 51 -7.56 -11.22 -0.25
N PRO A 52 -7.93 -12.49 -0.07
CA PRO A 52 -9.30 -12.93 -0.28
C PRO A 52 -10.27 -12.29 0.73
N GLY A 53 -11.53 -12.16 0.31
CA GLY A 53 -12.63 -11.65 1.13
C GLY A 53 -13.03 -10.20 0.81
N PRO A 54 -14.04 -9.66 1.52
CA PRO A 54 -14.51 -8.30 1.31
C PRO A 54 -13.45 -7.28 1.72
N ILE A 55 -13.34 -6.19 0.95
CA ILE A 55 -12.38 -5.11 1.17
C ILE A 55 -13.16 -3.81 1.36
N SER A 56 -12.80 -3.05 2.39
CA SER A 56 -13.38 -1.73 2.68
C SER A 56 -12.36 -0.61 2.56
N LEU A 57 -11.08 -0.88 2.79
CA LEU A 57 -10.02 0.11 2.67
C LEU A 57 -8.77 -0.49 2.02
N LEU A 58 -8.33 0.15 0.93
CA LEU A 58 -7.10 -0.18 0.20
C LEU A 58 -5.96 0.75 0.66
N HIS A 59 -4.77 0.19 0.87
CA HIS A 59 -3.63 0.94 1.38
C HIS A 59 -2.34 0.61 0.59
N TRP A 60 -1.92 1.57 -0.24
CA TRP A 60 -0.65 1.58 -0.97
C TRP A 60 0.54 1.97 -0.08
N SER A 61 0.76 1.18 0.98
CA SER A 61 1.97 1.29 1.79
C SER A 61 3.20 0.81 1.00
N GLY A 62 4.36 1.42 1.27
CA GLY A 62 5.58 1.22 0.49
C GLY A 62 5.87 2.36 -0.49
N LYS A 63 6.80 2.11 -1.42
CA LYS A 63 7.29 3.13 -2.37
C LYS A 63 6.48 3.25 -3.66
N GLY A 64 5.81 2.19 -4.11
CA GLY A 64 5.01 2.20 -5.34
C GLY A 64 3.66 2.88 -5.16
N LYS A 65 3.60 4.21 -5.30
CA LYS A 65 2.33 4.93 -5.25
C LYS A 65 1.54 4.73 -6.56
N PRO A 66 0.20 4.60 -6.51
CA PRO A 66 -0.59 4.26 -7.69
C PRO A 66 -0.46 5.32 -8.78
N TRP A 67 -0.57 6.61 -8.43
CA TRP A 67 -0.37 7.72 -9.38
C TRP A 67 1.01 7.67 -10.05
N LEU A 68 2.09 7.45 -9.30
CA LEU A 68 3.45 7.34 -9.89
C LEU A 68 3.57 6.18 -10.88
N ARG A 69 2.91 5.05 -10.61
CA ARG A 69 2.95 3.88 -11.49
C ARG A 69 2.07 4.06 -12.73
N LEU A 70 0.92 4.70 -12.59
CA LEU A 70 0.05 5.09 -13.70
C LEU A 70 0.74 6.11 -14.61
N ASP A 71 1.34 7.16 -14.03
CA ASP A 71 2.09 8.20 -14.75
C ASP A 71 3.27 7.61 -15.55
N SER A 72 3.98 6.64 -14.96
CA SER A 72 5.11 5.96 -15.60
C SER A 72 4.70 4.84 -16.56
N ARG A 73 3.40 4.62 -16.79
CA ARG A 73 2.84 3.56 -17.64
C ARG A 73 3.31 2.15 -17.24
N ARG A 74 3.53 1.94 -15.94
CA ARG A 74 3.88 0.63 -15.35
C ARG A 74 2.97 0.31 -14.16
N PRO A 75 1.63 0.33 -14.34
CA PRO A 75 0.71 0.07 -13.25
C PRO A 75 0.75 -1.40 -12.81
N CYS A 76 0.50 -1.62 -11.53
CA CYS A 76 -0.02 -2.89 -11.06
C CYS A 76 -1.52 -2.94 -11.35
N PHE A 77 -2.09 -4.14 -11.52
CA PHE A 77 -3.53 -4.30 -11.76
C PHE A 77 -4.39 -3.56 -10.70
N VAL A 78 -3.96 -3.59 -9.44
CA VAL A 78 -4.65 -2.91 -8.34
C VAL A 78 -4.67 -1.39 -8.46
N ASP A 79 -3.74 -0.76 -9.19
CA ASP A 79 -3.66 0.71 -9.30
C ASP A 79 -4.81 1.30 -10.08
N HIS A 80 -5.39 0.54 -11.02
CA HIS A 80 -6.58 0.94 -11.75
C HIS A 80 -7.82 1.04 -10.86
N LEU A 81 -7.81 0.45 -9.66
CA LEU A 81 -8.88 0.70 -8.67
C LEU A 81 -8.79 2.11 -8.06
N TRP A 82 -7.60 2.71 -8.05
CA TRP A 82 -7.38 4.07 -7.57
C TRP A 82 -7.62 5.11 -8.67
N GLU A 83 -7.29 4.78 -9.92
CA GLU A 83 -7.33 5.70 -11.07
C GLU A 83 -8.60 6.55 -11.21
N PRO A 84 -9.83 6.02 -11.06
CA PRO A 84 -11.06 6.83 -11.16
C PRO A 84 -11.22 7.88 -10.06
N TYR A 85 -10.43 7.76 -8.98
CA TYR A 85 -10.41 8.65 -7.83
C TYR A 85 -9.21 9.60 -7.85
N ASP A 86 -8.42 9.62 -8.93
CA ASP A 86 -7.36 10.60 -9.11
C ASP A 86 -7.96 12.00 -9.26
N LEU A 87 -7.68 12.88 -8.30
CA LEU A 87 -8.19 14.25 -8.29
C LEU A 87 -7.40 15.20 -9.19
N TYR A 88 -6.22 14.80 -9.66
CA TYR A 88 -5.38 15.64 -10.53
C TYR A 88 -5.76 15.50 -12.00
N ARG A 89 -6.20 14.30 -12.42
CA ARG A 89 -6.62 14.03 -13.79
C ARG A 89 -8.14 14.19 -13.90
N PRO A 90 -8.65 14.94 -14.89
CA PRO A 90 -10.08 14.97 -15.13
C PRO A 90 -10.57 13.56 -15.47
N ASN A 91 -11.56 13.09 -14.73
CA ASN A 91 -12.13 11.76 -14.93
C ASN A 91 -12.93 11.73 -16.23
N THR A 92 -12.29 11.31 -17.34
CA THR A 92 -12.97 11.13 -18.64
C THR A 92 -13.80 9.85 -18.71
N HIS A 93 -13.72 8.99 -17.69
CA HIS A 93 -14.46 7.73 -17.59
C HIS A 93 -15.17 7.61 -16.24
N ALA A 94 -15.87 8.68 -15.85
CA ALA A 94 -16.73 8.65 -14.68
C ALA A 94 -17.96 7.76 -14.97
N PHE A 95 -17.81 6.46 -14.73
CA PHE A 95 -18.88 5.48 -14.58
C PHE A 95 -19.91 5.43 -15.73
N GLU A 96 -19.56 4.75 -16.83
CA GLU A 96 -20.54 3.97 -17.60
C GLU A 96 -20.54 2.53 -17.09
#